data_AF-A0A2N5CD89-F1
#
_entry.id   AF-A0A2N5CD89-F1
#
_cell.length_a   1.000
_cell.length_b   1.000
_cell.length_c   1.000
_cell.angle_alpha   90.00
_cell.angle_beta   90.00
_cell.angle_gamma   90.00
#
_symmetry.space_group_name_H-M   'P 1'
#
loop_
_entity.id
_entity.type
_entity.pdbx_description
1 polymer ?
#
loop_
_entity_poly.entity_id
_entity_poly.type
_entity_poly.pdbx_seq_one_letter_code
_entity_poly.pdbx_strand_id
1 'polypeptide(L)' 'MQQENTSLPLAGIRVVEFTHMVMGPTCGMILADLGAEVIKVEPPGGDKTRNLPGLGIGFFRAFNRNK' A
#
# COMPACT_ATOMS: atom_id res chain seq x y z
N MET A 1 -30.36 -20.59 1.96
CA MET A 1 -28.92 -20.48 2.25
C MET A 1 -28.58 -19.01 2.09
N GLN A 2 -28.12 -18.33 3.14
CA GLN A 2 -27.66 -16.94 3.03
C GLN A 2 -26.31 -16.97 2.30
N GLN A 3 -26.19 -16.14 1.27
CA GLN A 3 -24.98 -16.02 0.48
C GLN A 3 -23.96 -15.25 1.32
N GLU A 4 -22.95 -15.93 1.84
CA GLU A 4 -21.85 -15.25 2.53
C GLU A 4 -21.15 -14.33 1.54
N ASN A 5 -21.10 -13.04 1.86
CA ASN A 5 -20.41 -12.06 1.05
C ASN A 5 -18.90 -12.25 1.26
N THR A 6 -18.24 -12.97 0.35
CA THR A 6 -16.81 -13.31 0.42
C THR A 6 -15.88 -12.14 0.07
N SER A 7 -16.42 -10.93 -0.07
CA SER A 7 -15.63 -9.73 -0.35
C SER A 7 -14.83 -9.30 0.87
N LEU A 8 -13.57 -8.91 0.65
CA LEU A 8 -12.75 -8.31 1.70
C LEU A 8 -13.41 -7.01 2.24
N PRO A 9 -13.14 -6.61 3.50
CA PRO A 9 -13.87 -5.53 4.17
C PRO A 9 -13.87 -4.17 3.46
N LEU A 10 -12.86 -3.88 2.63
CA LEU A 10 -12.73 -2.63 1.88
C LEU A 10 -12.86 -2.82 0.35
N ALA A 11 -13.43 -3.94 -0.09
CA ALA A 11 -13.66 -4.19 -1.51
C ALA A 11 -14.48 -3.05 -2.15
N GLY A 12 -14.01 -2.57 -3.30
CA GLY A 12 -14.65 -1.47 -4.04
C GLY A 12 -14.28 -0.06 -3.56
N ILE A 13 -13.47 0.07 -2.51
CA ILE A 13 -12.92 1.36 -2.07
C ILE A 13 -11.61 1.64 -2.81
N ARG A 14 -11.45 2.87 -3.30
CA ARG A 14 -10.20 3.38 -3.88
C ARG A 14 -9.57 4.43 -2.97
N VAL A 15 -8.27 4.33 -2.74
CA VAL A 15 -7.50 5.25 -1.88
C VAL A 15 -6.36 5.85 -2.68
N VAL A 16 -6.21 7.18 -2.62
CA VAL A 16 -5.04 7.86 -3.21
C VAL A 16 -4.03 8.16 -2.12
N GLU A 17 -2.86 7.55 -2.18
CA GLU A 17 -1.80 7.68 -1.18
C GLU A 17 -0.68 8.61 -1.66
N PHE A 18 -0.49 9.74 -0.99
CA PHE A 18 0.63 10.67 -1.21
C PHE A 18 1.75 10.52 -0.16
N THR A 19 1.68 9.50 0.68
CA THR A 19 2.62 9.30 1.77
C THR A 19 3.92 8.64 1.30
N HIS A 20 5.01 8.85 2.05
CA HIS A 20 6.33 8.34 1.72
C HIS A 20 7.02 7.65 2.90
N MET A 21 8.15 7.01 2.62
CA MET A 21 8.99 6.33 3.60
C MET A 21 8.31 5.09 4.19
N VAL A 22 7.97 5.11 5.48
CA VAL A 22 7.54 3.90 6.21
C VAL A 22 6.14 4.06 6.80
N MET A 23 5.94 5.00 7.74
CA MET A 23 4.72 5.02 8.55
C MET A 23 3.44 5.25 7.73
N GLY A 24 3.48 6.16 6.74
CA GLY A 24 2.35 6.40 5.86
C GLY A 24 2.06 5.20 4.93
N PRO A 25 3.06 4.69 4.19
CA PRO A 25 2.88 3.53 3.34
C PRO A 25 2.36 2.28 4.06
N THR A 26 2.72 2.09 5.34
CA THR A 26 2.15 1.02 6.18
C THR A 26 0.64 1.10 6.29
N CYS A 27 0.07 2.31 6.41
CA CYS A 27 -1.38 2.51 6.46
C CYS A 27 -2.02 2.06 5.14
N GLY A 28 -1.54 2.56 4.00
CA GLY A 28 -2.08 2.16 2.69
C GLY A 28 -1.93 0.67 2.42
N MET A 29 -0.83 0.05 2.86
CA MET A 29 -0.65 -1.40 2.76
C MET A 29 -1.71 -2.17 3.55
N ILE A 30 -2.03 -1.75 4.79
CA ILE A 30 -3.09 -2.39 5.59
C ILE A 30 -4.45 -2.24 4.89
N LEU A 31 -4.75 -1.06 4.33
CA LEU A 31 -5.99 -0.85 3.59
C LEU A 31 -6.07 -1.73 2.33
N ALA A 32 -4.94 -1.90 1.63
CA ALA A 32 -4.85 -2.79 0.48
C ALA A 32 -5.02 -4.26 0.86
N ASP A 33 -4.40 -4.71 1.97
CA ASP A 33 -4.57 -6.06 2.51
C ASP A 33 -6.05 -6.34 2.90
N LEU A 34 -6.81 -5.30 3.25
CA LEU A 34 -8.25 -5.37 3.52
C LEU A 34 -9.12 -5.20 2.26
N GLY A 35 -8.52 -5.13 1.07
CA GLY A 35 -9.23 -5.16 -0.22
C GLY A 35 -9.47 -3.83 -0.91
N ALA A 36 -8.92 -2.72 -0.40
CA ALA A 36 -8.98 -1.44 -1.10
C ALA A 36 -8.00 -1.41 -2.29
N GLU A 37 -8.38 -0.73 -3.36
CA GLU A 37 -7.46 -0.34 -4.44
C GLU A 37 -6.68 0.91 -4.00
N VAL A 38 -5.43 0.73 -3.58
CA VAL A 38 -4.59 1.84 -3.15
C VAL A 38 -3.69 2.25 -4.30
N ILE A 39 -3.73 3.52 -4.67
CA ILE A 39 -2.92 4.10 -5.75
C ILE A 39 -1.90 5.03 -5.11
N LYS A 40 -0.62 4.64 -5.16
CA LYS A 40 0.47 5.47 -4.66
C LYS A 40 0.82 6.55 -5.69
N VAL A 41 0.75 7.81 -5.26
CA VAL A 41 1.21 8.95 -6.06
C VAL A 41 2.60 9.34 -5.57
N GLU A 42 3.56 9.35 -6.49
CA GLU A 42 4.95 9.62 -6.19
C GLU A 42 5.46 10.86 -6.93
N PRO A 43 6.44 11.58 -6.36
CA PRO A 43 7.12 12.63 -7.09
C PRO A 43 7.89 12.06 -8.28
N PRO A 44 8.28 12.90 -9.26
CA PRO A 44 9.25 12.50 -10.28
C PRO A 44 10.50 11.89 -9.62
N GLY A 45 10.91 10.70 -10.07
CA GLY A 45 12.02 9.93 -9.49
C GLY A 45 11.61 8.91 -8.40
N GLY A 46 10.36 8.91 -7.95
CA GLY A 46 9.81 7.92 -7.03
C GLY A 46 10.13 8.16 -5.55
N ASP A 47 9.55 7.32 -4.71
CA ASP A 47 9.80 7.24 -3.28
C ASP A 47 11.25 6.83 -3.01
N LYS A 48 11.93 7.54 -2.11
CA LYS A 48 13.34 7.28 -1.76
C LYS A 48 13.58 5.85 -1.29
N THR A 49 12.58 5.22 -0.67
CA THR A 49 12.68 3.83 -0.21
C THR A 49 12.89 2.81 -1.33
N ARG A 50 12.61 3.16 -2.59
CA ARG A 50 12.85 2.30 -3.76
C ARG A 50 14.33 1.92 -3.93
N ASN A 51 15.24 2.80 -3.50
CA ASN A 51 16.68 2.69 -3.77
C ASN A 51 17.54 2.79 -2.49
N LEU A 52 16.96 2.56 -1.31
CA LEU A 52 17.74 2.65 -0.07
C LEU A 52 18.80 1.54 0.02
N PRO A 53 20.05 1.88 0.41
CA PRO A 53 21.11 0.89 0.57
C PRO A 53 21.05 0.20 1.95
N GLY A 54 21.87 -0.85 2.11
CA GLY A 54 22.09 -1.53 3.37
C GLY A 54 20.81 -2.14 3.96
N LEU A 55 20.54 -1.87 5.25
CA LEU A 55 19.35 -2.37 5.93
C LEU A 55 18.03 -1.86 5.33
N GLY A 56 18.06 -0.78 4.53
CA GLY A 56 16.89 -0.18 3.90
C GLY A 56 16.42 -0.87 2.61
N ILE A 57 17.17 -1.84 2.06
CA ILE A 57 16.94 -2.40 0.71
C ILE A 57 15.55 -3.06 0.56
N GLY A 58 14.96 -3.52 1.66
CA GLY A 58 13.65 -4.16 1.70
C GLY A 58 12.48 -3.21 1.96
N PHE A 59 12.73 -1.94 2.31
CA PHE A 59 11.69 -1.08 2.89
C PHE A 59 10.54 -0.82 1.92
N PHE A 60 10.85 -0.50 0.65
CA PHE A 60 9.80 -0.24 -0.32
C PHE A 60 8.89 -1.46 -0.48
N ARG A 61 9.45 -2.66 -0.63
CA ARG A 61 8.70 -3.91 -0.78
C ARG A 61 7.90 -4.26 0.49
N ALA A 62 8.45 -3.99 1.67
CA ALA A 62 7.82 -4.31 2.93
C ALA A 62 6.53 -3.49 3.18
N PHE A 63 6.51 -2.21 2.80
CA PHE A 63 5.43 -1.26 3.13
C PHE A 63 4.60 -0.80 1.93
N ASN A 64 4.88 -1.31 0.72
CA ASN A 64 4.11 -0.98 -0.49
C ASN A 64 3.67 -2.22 -1.27
N ARG A 65 3.51 -3.38 -0.60
CA ARG A 65 2.83 -4.52 -1.25
C ARG A 65 1.35 -4.19 -1.48
N ASN A 66 0.77 -4.84 -2.47
CA ASN A 66 -0.66 -4.74 -2.83
C ASN A 66 -1.13 -3.34 -3.25
N LYS A 67 -0.19 -2.45 -3.62
CA LYS A 67 -0.45 -1.12 -4.19
C LYS A 67 0.67 -0.70 -5.15
#